data_AF-A0A151IB13-F1
#
_entry.id   AF-A0A151IB13-F1
#
_cell.length_a   1.000
_cell.length_b   1.000
_cell.length_c   1.000
_cell.angle_alpha   90.00
_cell.angle_beta   90.00
_cell.angle_gamma   90.00
#
_symmetry.space_group_name_H-M   'P 1'
#
loop_
_entity.id
_entity.type
_entity.pdbx_description
1 polymer ?
#
loop_
_entity_poly.entity_id
_entity_poly.type
_entity_poly.pdbx_seq_one_letter_code
_entity_poly.pdbx_strand_id
1 'polypeptide(L)'
;LKSKLLVRKTNRKDQKIQTLSNLLQVLKPKNLIKRSTYNILEQEFSNTMLPIMENELSNKGKSMHARRYSDTVKKFAVTLYYHSPKAYKYCR
;
A
#
# COMPACT_ATOMS: atom_id res chain seq x y z
N LEU A 1 -2.86 32.45 17.50
CA LEU A 1 -2.62 31.10 18.09
C LEU A 1 -3.18 29.95 17.23
N LYS A 2 -4.44 30.01 16.74
CA LYS A 2 -5.02 28.99 15.84
C LYS A 2 -4.20 28.72 14.56
N SER A 3 -3.66 29.76 13.90
CA SER A 3 -2.87 29.60 12.66
C SER A 3 -1.58 28.80 12.86
N LYS A 4 -0.81 29.08 13.91
CA LYS A 4 0.42 28.34 14.26
C LYS A 4 0.15 26.87 14.61
N LEU A 5 -0.97 26.58 15.26
CA LEU A 5 -1.40 25.21 15.57
C LEU A 5 -1.77 24.42 14.32
N LEU A 6 -2.49 25.05 13.38
CA LEU A 6 -2.82 24.44 12.09
C LEU A 6 -1.56 24.17 11.26
N VAL A 7 -0.64 25.13 11.17
CA VAL A 7 0.66 24.94 10.49
C VAL A 7 1.46 23.81 11.12
N ARG A 8 1.51 23.71 12.45
CA ARG A 8 2.18 22.57 13.12
C ARG A 8 1.48 21.24 12.85
N LYS A 9 0.15 21.21 12.74
CA LYS A 9 -0.62 20.01 12.39
C LYS A 9 -0.38 19.58 10.95
N THR A 10 -0.36 20.54 10.03
CA THR A 10 -0.01 20.35 8.62
C THR A 10 1.43 19.87 8.50
N ASN A 11 2.40 20.54 9.12
CA ASN A 11 3.80 20.11 9.12
C ASN A 11 4.01 18.74 9.78
N ARG A 12 3.26 18.39 10.84
CA ARG A 12 3.28 17.02 11.42
C ARG A 12 2.65 15.98 10.50
N LYS A 13 1.60 16.34 9.74
CA LYS A 13 1.04 15.50 8.68
C LYS A 13 2.04 15.35 7.52
N ASP A 14 2.77 16.41 7.18
CA ASP A 14 3.70 16.43 6.06
C ASP A 14 5.02 15.74 6.39
N GLN A 15 5.48 15.83 7.66
CA GLN A 15 6.58 15.02 8.22
C GLN A 15 6.18 13.57 8.45
N LYS A 16 4.89 13.25 8.47
CA LYS A 16 4.43 11.87 8.53
C LYS A 16 4.86 11.20 7.24
N ILE A 17 5.45 10.03 7.37
CA ILE A 17 5.90 9.24 6.22
C ILE A 17 4.73 9.07 5.24
N GLN A 18 4.79 9.79 4.11
CA GLN A 18 3.68 9.85 3.15
C GLN A 18 3.63 8.62 2.24
N THR A 19 4.77 7.95 2.07
CA THR A 19 4.93 6.84 1.14
C THR A 19 5.68 5.69 1.80
N LEU A 20 5.39 4.47 1.34
CA LEU A 20 6.12 3.28 1.77
C LEU A 20 7.63 3.42 1.49
N SER A 21 8.02 4.03 0.37
CA SER A 21 9.42 4.31 0.04
C SER A 21 10.11 5.16 1.11
N ASN A 22 9.47 6.27 1.54
CA ASN A 22 10.00 7.11 2.61
C ASN A 22 10.15 6.34 3.93
N LEU A 23 9.24 5.39 4.23
CA LEU A 23 9.34 4.53 5.42
C LEU A 23 10.55 3.61 5.32
N LEU A 24 10.68 2.92 4.19
CA LEU A 24 11.75 1.96 3.96
C LEU A 24 13.12 2.64 3.98
N GLN A 25 13.23 3.86 3.45
CA GLN A 25 14.46 4.67 3.53
C GLN A 25 14.86 5.05 4.96
N VAL A 26 13.89 5.22 5.87
CA VAL A 26 14.18 5.47 7.30
C VAL A 26 14.55 4.19 8.04
N LEU A 27 13.96 3.05 7.68
CA LEU A 27 14.16 1.77 8.34
C LEU A 27 15.48 1.08 7.93
N LYS A 28 15.89 1.24 6.67
CA LYS A 28 17.12 0.66 6.11
C LYS A 28 18.41 1.04 6.85
N PRO A 29 18.74 2.34 7.07
CA PRO A 29 19.97 2.73 7.76
C PRO A 29 19.97 2.35 9.25
N LYS A 30 18.79 2.07 9.83
CA LYS A 30 18.66 1.62 11.22
C LYS A 30 18.81 0.09 11.38
N ASN A 31 19.08 -0.65 10.30
CA ASN A 31 19.12 -2.12 10.29
C ASN A 31 17.86 -2.80 10.87
N LEU A 32 16.71 -2.12 10.84
CA LEU A 32 15.43 -2.64 11.36
C LEU A 32 14.73 -3.59 10.40
N ILE A 33 15.19 -3.63 9.14
CA ILE A 33 14.64 -4.51 8.10
C ILE A 33 15.80 -5.16 7.34
N LYS A 34 15.64 -6.45 7.03
CA LYS A 34 16.61 -7.17 6.19
C LYS A 34 16.57 -6.63 4.76
N ARG A 35 17.72 -6.65 4.07
CA ARG A 35 17.83 -6.19 2.68
C ARG A 35 16.88 -6.91 1.72
N SER A 36 16.68 -8.22 1.91
CA SER A 36 15.71 -8.99 1.12
C SER A 36 14.27 -8.50 1.32
N THR A 37 13.88 -8.24 2.57
CA THR A 37 12.56 -7.69 2.91
C THR A 37 12.38 -6.27 2.37
N TYR A 38 13.42 -5.43 2.47
CA TYR A 38 13.42 -4.10 1.86
C TYR A 38 13.17 -4.18 0.34
N ASN A 39 13.90 -5.04 -0.36
CA ASN A 39 13.76 -5.18 -1.82
C ASN A 39 12.34 -5.64 -2.19
N ILE A 40 11.76 -6.61 -1.47
CA ILE A 40 10.38 -7.06 -1.72
C ILE A 40 9.40 -5.90 -1.50
N LEU A 41 9.52 -5.17 -0.39
CA LEU A 41 8.60 -4.07 -0.08
C LEU A 41 8.78 -2.87 -1.03
N GLU A 42 9.99 -2.61 -1.48
CA GLU A 42 10.25 -1.52 -2.42
C GLU A 42 9.79 -1.88 -3.84
N GLN A 43 10.21 -3.04 -4.36
CA GLN A 43 10.03 -3.42 -5.76
C GLN A 43 8.62 -3.95 -6.04
N GLU A 44 8.09 -4.80 -5.17
CA GLU A 44 6.76 -5.37 -5.35
C GLU A 44 5.69 -4.41 -4.85
N PHE A 45 5.78 -3.93 -3.60
CA PHE A 45 4.70 -3.16 -2.99
C PHE A 45 4.57 -1.71 -3.50
N SER A 46 5.67 -1.03 -3.83
CA SER A 46 5.57 0.35 -4.35
C SER A 46 4.96 0.39 -5.76
N ASN A 47 5.16 -0.66 -6.56
CA ASN A 47 4.68 -0.72 -7.94
C ASN A 47 3.34 -1.45 -8.10
N THR A 48 2.96 -2.33 -7.16
CA THR A 48 1.70 -3.10 -7.23
C THR A 48 0.47 -2.27 -6.86
N MET A 49 0.62 -1.19 -6.11
CA MET A 49 -0.54 -0.43 -5.61
C MET A 49 -1.31 0.29 -6.72
N LEU A 50 -0.61 0.88 -7.69
CA LEU A 50 -1.22 1.55 -8.86
C LEU A 50 -2.09 0.58 -9.68
N PRO A 51 -1.57 -0.57 -10.16
CA PRO A 51 -2.37 -1.57 -10.89
C PRO A 51 -3.58 -2.10 -10.11
N ILE A 52 -3.47 -2.21 -8.78
CA ILE A 52 -4.58 -2.63 -7.90
C ILE A 52 -5.67 -1.55 -7.90
N MET A 53 -5.29 -0.28 -7.69
CA MET A 53 -6.24 0.84 -7.67
C MET A 53 -6.91 1.04 -9.03
N GLU A 54 -6.16 0.94 -10.13
CA GLU A 54 -6.70 1.02 -11.48
C GLU A 54 -7.71 -0.10 -11.77
N ASN A 55 -7.45 -1.32 -11.30
CA ASN A 55 -8.41 -2.43 -11.42
C ASN A 55 -9.71 -2.16 -10.66
N GLU A 56 -9.62 -1.65 -9.43
CA GLU A 56 -10.81 -1.31 -8.64
C GLU A 56 -11.63 -0.20 -9.29
N LEU A 57 -10.96 0.83 -9.82
CA LEU A 57 -11.63 1.88 -10.60
C LEU A 57 -12.30 1.31 -11.87
N SER A 58 -11.60 0.43 -12.58
CA SER A 58 -12.09 -0.20 -13.81
C SER A 58 -13.28 -1.15 -13.57
N ASN A 59 -13.37 -1.73 -12.38
CA ASN A 59 -14.45 -2.65 -11.98
C ASN A 59 -15.58 -1.95 -11.22
N LYS A 60 -15.45 -0.65 -10.92
CA LYS A 60 -16.47 0.15 -10.27
C LYS A 60 -17.76 0.15 -11.11
N GLY A 61 -18.89 -0.16 -10.45
CA GLY A 61 -20.20 -0.21 -11.09
C GLY A 61 -20.46 -1.46 -11.95
N LYS A 62 -19.48 -2.36 -12.13
CA LYS A 62 -19.68 -3.62 -12.84
C LYS A 62 -20.25 -4.69 -11.91
N SER A 63 -21.15 -5.52 -12.46
CA SER A 63 -21.65 -6.71 -11.78
C SER A 63 -20.50 -7.68 -11.49
N MET A 64 -20.64 -8.51 -10.45
CA MET A 64 -19.59 -9.44 -10.01
C MET A 64 -19.05 -10.31 -11.16
N HIS A 65 -19.94 -10.78 -12.05
CA HIS A 65 -19.58 -11.61 -13.21
C HIS A 65 -18.86 -10.85 -14.32
N ALA A 66 -19.05 -9.53 -14.41
CA ALA A 66 -18.42 -8.66 -15.39
C ALA A 66 -17.06 -8.09 -14.94
N ARG A 67 -16.69 -8.27 -13.67
CA ARG A 67 -15.38 -7.83 -13.16
C ARG A 67 -14.26 -8.66 -13.80
N ARG A 68 -13.16 -7.99 -14.11
CA ARG A 68 -11.94 -8.63 -14.63
C ARG A 68 -10.78 -8.11 -13.80
N TYR A 69 -10.01 -9.04 -13.23
CA TYR A 69 -8.85 -8.73 -12.41
C TYR A 69 -7.58 -9.06 -13.18
N SER A 70 -6.60 -8.17 -13.15
CA SER A 70 -5.27 -8.47 -13.69
C SER A 70 -4.56 -9.54 -12.87
N ASP A 71 -3.56 -10.18 -13.46
CA ASP A 71 -2.82 -11.24 -12.77
C ASP A 71 -2.06 -10.73 -11.54
N THR A 72 -1.65 -9.46 -11.54
CA THR A 72 -1.07 -8.79 -10.37
C THR A 72 -2.04 -8.75 -9.20
N VAL A 73 -3.31 -8.40 -9.44
CA VAL A 73 -4.34 -8.36 -8.39
C VAL A 73 -4.65 -9.77 -7.88
N LYS A 74 -4.69 -10.76 -8.77
CA LYS A 74 -4.88 -12.17 -8.38
C LYS A 74 -3.73 -12.66 -7.50
N LYS A 75 -2.47 -12.40 -7.89
CA LYS A 75 -1.30 -12.77 -7.09
C LYS A 75 -1.33 -12.09 -5.72
N PHE A 76 -1.65 -10.80 -5.67
CA PHE A 76 -1.81 -10.07 -4.42
C PHE A 76 -2.88 -10.69 -3.51
N ALA A 77 -4.04 -11.04 -4.06
CA ALA A 77 -5.12 -11.70 -3.33
C ALA A 77 -4.70 -13.05 -2.74
N VAL A 78 -3.95 -13.86 -3.50
CA VAL A 78 -3.40 -15.15 -3.03
C VAL A 78 -2.37 -14.94 -1.92
N THR A 79 -1.46 -13.97 -2.07
CA THR A 79 -0.49 -13.59 -1.04
C THR A 79 -1.19 -13.18 0.26
N LEU A 80 -2.24 -12.37 0.16
CA LEU A 80 -3.08 -11.99 1.29
C LEU A 80 -3.74 -13.19 1.95
N TYR A 81 -4.33 -14.08 1.16
CA TYR A 81 -4.96 -15.29 1.66
C TYR A 81 -3.97 -16.17 2.44
N TYR A 82 -2.76 -16.36 1.91
CA TYR A 82 -1.74 -17.21 2.52
C TYR A 82 -1.13 -16.60 3.79
N HIS A 83 -0.79 -15.31 3.77
CA HIS A 83 -0.10 -14.66 4.88
C HIS A 83 -1.03 -14.05 5.94
N SER A 84 -2.28 -13.74 5.58
CA SER A 84 -3.28 -13.23 6.52
C SER A 84 -4.71 -13.44 5.99
N PRO A 85 -5.29 -14.64 6.20
CA PRO A 85 -6.68 -14.92 5.83
C PRO A 85 -7.67 -13.91 6.41
N LYS A 86 -7.37 -13.34 7.59
CA LYS A 86 -8.15 -12.27 8.22
C LYS A 86 -8.13 -11.00 7.38
N ALA A 87 -6.98 -10.58 6.87
CA ALA A 87 -6.87 -9.41 6.02
C ALA A 87 -7.55 -9.64 4.66
N TYR A 88 -7.47 -10.86 4.10
CA TYR A 88 -8.18 -11.21 2.86
C TYR A 88 -9.69 -10.99 2.93
N LYS A 89 -10.33 -11.24 4.08
CA LYS A 89 -11.78 -11.00 4.27
C LYS A 89 -12.20 -9.54 4.06
N TYR A 90 -11.29 -8.57 4.22
CA TYR A 90 -11.58 -7.15 4.00
C TYR A 90 -11.48 -6.74 2.52
N CYS A 91 -10.93 -7.60 1.66
CA CYS A 91 -10.76 -7.35 0.22
C CYS A 91 -11.80 -8.09 -0.65
N ARG A 92 -12.69 -8.89 -0.04
CA ARG A 92 -13.71 -9.69 -0.71
C ARG A 92 -15.08 -9.00 -0.66
#